data_AF-A0A956IL65-F1
#
_entry.id   AF-A0A956IL65-F1
#
_cell.length_a   1.000
_cell.length_b   1.000
_cell.length_c   1.000
_cell.angle_alpha   90.00
_cell.angle_beta   90.00
_cell.angle_gamma   90.00
#
_symmetry.space_group_name_H-M   'P 1'
#
loop_
_entity.id
_entity.type
_entity.pdbx_description
1 polymer ?
#
loop_
_entity_poly.entity_id
_entity_poly.type
_entity_poly.pdbx_seq_one_letter_code
_entity_poly.pdbx_strand_id
1 'polypeptide(L)'
;MRSLAPQIGAWRVSLDALDAPEALVAAARDAELAAQEHAAIASRLAYALVGRASTVPPSPGEVEPVELPLSSLVVAVAREAIDSCLASHLTRAALRRCHEPEVARQLHRIEGHIATRSHFAWATLRWILARGAAGQALLHEAIMTVYRERCEALASGIGRANSS
;
A
#
# COMPACT_ATOMS: atom_id res chain seq x y z
N MET A 1 1.95 -6.64 10.29
CA MET A 1 2.06 -5.79 9.08
C MET A 1 2.31 -4.36 9.55
N ARG A 2 3.33 -3.65 9.02
CA ARG A 2 3.51 -2.22 9.32
C ARG A 2 2.36 -1.44 8.67
N SER A 3 1.80 -0.45 9.37
CA SER A 3 0.73 0.39 8.81
C SER A 3 1.26 1.24 7.67
N LEU A 4 0.52 1.26 6.55
CA LEU A 4 0.82 2.10 5.38
C LEU A 4 0.14 3.48 5.45
N ALA A 5 -0.81 3.68 6.38
CA ALA A 5 -1.54 4.94 6.51
C ALA A 5 -0.64 6.18 6.73
N PRO A 6 0.38 6.14 7.61
CA PRO A 6 1.30 7.28 7.76
C PRO A 6 2.12 7.56 6.50
N GLN A 7 2.36 6.54 5.66
CA GLN A 7 3.13 6.68 4.44
C GLN A 7 2.30 7.33 3.33
N ILE A 8 1.01 7.02 3.23
CA ILE A 8 0.13 7.68 2.25
C ILE A 8 -0.09 9.15 2.60
N GLY A 9 -0.18 9.49 3.89
CA GLY A 9 -0.22 10.89 4.35
C GLY A 9 1.01 11.70 3.90
N ALA A 10 2.20 11.11 3.98
CA ALA A 10 3.44 11.70 3.45
C ALA A 10 3.43 11.85 1.91
N TRP A 11 2.81 10.90 1.20
CA TRP A 11 2.67 10.98 -0.26
C TRP A 11 1.78 12.13 -0.70
N ARG A 12 0.68 12.38 0.02
CA ARG A 12 -0.21 13.51 -0.25
C ARG A 12 0.53 14.86 -0.16
N VAL A 13 1.31 15.07 0.91
CA VAL A 13 2.13 16.28 1.07
C VAL A 13 3.16 16.41 -0.05
N SER A 14 3.79 15.30 -0.42
CA SER A 14 4.76 15.29 -1.52
C SER A 14 4.12 15.60 -2.87
N LEU A 15 2.91 15.11 -3.14
CA LEU A 15 2.18 15.40 -4.39
C LEU A 15 1.79 16.88 -4.47
N ASP A 16 1.35 17.46 -3.36
CA ASP A 16 1.02 18.89 -3.26
C ASP A 16 2.26 19.76 -3.53
N ALA A 17 3.41 19.42 -2.94
CA ALA A 17 4.69 20.11 -3.15
C ALA A 17 5.25 19.96 -4.59
N LEU A 18 4.79 18.95 -5.34
CA LEU A 18 5.23 18.65 -6.70
C LEU A 18 4.25 19.17 -7.78
N ASP A 19 3.31 20.04 -7.40
CA ASP A 19 2.26 20.59 -8.27
C ASP A 19 1.46 19.48 -8.99
N ALA A 20 1.13 18.41 -8.28
CA ALA A 20 0.29 17.35 -8.81
C ALA A 20 -1.16 17.86 -9.05
N PRO A 21 -1.90 17.27 -10.01
CA PRO A 21 -3.30 17.63 -10.23
C PRO A 21 -4.14 17.47 -8.95
N GLU A 22 -5.07 18.39 -8.68
CA GLU A 22 -5.93 18.34 -7.49
C GLU A 22 -6.67 17.01 -7.33
N ALA A 23 -7.12 16.42 -8.44
CA ALA A 23 -7.76 15.10 -8.44
C ALA A 23 -6.85 13.99 -7.90
N LEU A 24 -5.54 14.09 -8.11
CA LEU A 24 -4.56 13.13 -7.60
C LEU A 24 -4.31 13.33 -6.10
N VAL A 25 -4.27 14.59 -5.65
CA VAL A 25 -4.16 14.94 -4.21
C VAL A 25 -5.40 14.49 -3.45
N ALA A 26 -6.59 14.65 -4.03
CA ALA A 26 -7.85 14.13 -3.49
C ALA A 26 -7.83 12.60 -3.40
N ALA A 27 -7.41 11.91 -4.47
CA ALA A 27 -7.28 10.46 -4.46
C ALA A 27 -6.27 9.94 -3.42
N ALA A 28 -5.20 10.70 -3.14
CA ALA A 28 -4.24 10.38 -2.08
C ALA A 28 -4.92 10.40 -0.70
N ARG A 29 -5.81 11.37 -0.47
CA ARG A 29 -6.58 11.50 0.78
C ARG A 29 -7.55 10.33 0.97
N ASP A 30 -8.24 9.92 -0.09
CA ASP A 30 -9.13 8.76 -0.05
C ASP A 30 -8.36 7.46 0.20
N ALA A 31 -7.19 7.31 -0.42
CA ALA A 31 -6.30 6.17 -0.20
C ALA A 31 -5.75 6.13 1.23
N GLU A 32 -5.45 7.29 1.83
CA GLU A 32 -5.00 7.41 3.22
C GLU A 32 -6.09 6.91 4.18
N LEU A 33 -7.33 7.36 4.00
CA LEU A 33 -8.48 6.92 4.79
C LEU A 33 -8.71 5.41 4.64
N ALA A 34 -8.70 4.89 3.42
CA ALA A 34 -8.84 3.47 3.15
C ALA A 34 -7.74 2.62 3.82
N ALA A 35 -6.50 3.12 3.87
CA ALA A 35 -5.40 2.45 4.56
C ALA A 35 -5.60 2.42 6.09
N GLN A 36 -6.13 3.50 6.67
CA GLN A 36 -6.44 3.57 8.10
C GLN A 36 -7.55 2.56 8.45
N GLU A 37 -8.64 2.56 7.70
CA GLU A 37 -9.76 1.64 7.91
C GLU A 37 -9.35 0.17 7.73
N HIS A 38 -8.54 -0.12 6.70
CA HIS A 38 -7.97 -1.45 6.51
C HIS A 38 -7.15 -1.86 7.74
N ALA A 39 -6.25 -1.00 8.21
CA ALA A 39 -5.39 -1.33 9.34
C ALA A 39 -6.21 -1.56 10.64
N ALA A 40 -7.29 -0.80 10.85
CA ALA A 40 -8.21 -1.01 11.95
C ALA A 40 -8.95 -2.37 11.86
N ILE A 41 -9.42 -2.77 10.66
CA ILE A 41 -10.02 -4.10 10.44
C ILE A 41 -8.99 -5.19 10.72
N ALA A 42 -7.77 -5.07 10.17
CA ALA A 42 -6.70 -6.04 10.35
C ALA A 42 -6.32 -6.21 11.82
N SER A 43 -6.22 -5.11 12.58
CA SER A 43 -5.93 -5.17 14.01
C SER A 43 -7.03 -5.83 14.82
N ARG A 44 -8.32 -5.56 14.52
CA ARG A 44 -9.45 -6.24 15.17
C ARG A 44 -9.48 -7.73 14.88
N LEU A 45 -9.24 -8.12 13.63
CA LEU A 45 -9.17 -9.53 13.23
C LEU A 45 -7.99 -10.24 13.90
N ALA A 46 -6.81 -9.61 13.97
CA ALA A 46 -5.65 -10.18 14.65
C ALA A 46 -5.91 -10.41 16.15
N TYR A 47 -6.58 -9.46 16.82
CA TYR A 47 -6.97 -9.59 18.21
C TYR A 47 -7.97 -10.74 18.41
N ALA A 48 -9.02 -10.79 17.58
CA ALA A 48 -10.05 -11.83 17.67
C ALA A 48 -9.51 -13.24 17.41
N LEU A 49 -8.56 -13.40 16.48
CA LEU A 49 -8.05 -14.71 16.06
C LEU A 49 -6.90 -15.24 16.91
N VAL A 50 -6.05 -14.36 17.46
CA VAL A 50 -4.78 -14.75 18.10
C VAL A 50 -4.69 -14.27 19.55
N GLY A 51 -5.67 -13.49 20.04
CA GLY A 51 -5.66 -12.89 21.37
C GLY A 51 -4.53 -11.89 21.61
N ARG A 52 -3.80 -11.52 20.55
CA ARG A 52 -2.69 -10.56 20.60
C ARG A 52 -3.14 -9.24 20.00
N ALA A 53 -2.92 -8.16 20.74
CA ALA A 53 -3.00 -6.82 20.18
C ALA A 53 -1.97 -6.72 19.04
N SER A 54 -2.43 -6.70 17.79
CA SER A 54 -1.63 -6.13 16.71
C SER A 54 -1.36 -4.68 17.09
N THR A 55 -0.10 -4.24 17.04
CA THR A 55 0.25 -2.83 17.30
C THR A 55 -0.72 -1.95 16.53
N VAL A 56 -1.58 -1.24 17.26
CA VAL A 56 -2.54 -0.31 16.66
C VAL A 56 -1.70 0.68 15.87
N PRO A 57 -2.03 0.94 14.60
CA PRO A 57 -1.38 2.02 13.85
C PRO A 57 -1.44 3.30 14.68
N PRO A 58 -0.41 4.17 14.62
CA PRO A 58 -0.54 5.51 15.19
C PRO A 58 -1.80 6.17 14.64
N SER A 59 -2.49 6.92 15.50
CA SER A 59 -3.70 7.64 15.10
C SER A 59 -3.34 8.71 14.06
N PRO A 60 -4.28 9.08 13.16
CA PRO A 60 -4.04 10.17 12.21
C PRO A 60 -3.62 11.43 12.98
N GLY A 61 -2.42 11.96 12.70
CA GLY A 61 -1.87 13.15 13.35
C GLY A 61 -0.71 12.91 14.34
N GLU A 62 -0.38 11.67 14.70
CA GLU A 62 0.78 11.38 15.58
C GLU A 62 2.13 11.34 14.83
N VAL A 63 2.10 11.33 13.50
CA VAL A 63 3.30 11.39 12.66
C VAL A 63 3.13 12.57 11.71
N GLU A 64 3.97 13.60 11.86
CA GLU A 64 4.01 14.68 10.87
C GLU A 64 4.40 14.07 9.51
N PRO A 65 3.58 14.29 8.47
CA PRO A 65 3.91 13.81 7.13
C PRO A 65 5.15 14.55 6.62
N VAL A 66 6.26 13.84 6.48
CA VAL A 66 7.50 14.38 5.91
C VAL A 66 7.43 14.28 4.39
N GLU A 67 7.77 15.38 3.70
CA GLU A 67 7.89 15.41 2.25
C GLU A 67 8.94 14.40 1.77
N LEU A 68 8.58 13.61 0.78
CA LEU A 68 9.48 12.65 0.14
C LEU A 68 10.02 13.24 -1.17
N PRO A 69 11.32 13.05 -1.46
CA PRO A 69 11.85 13.28 -2.79
C PRO A 69 11.04 12.49 -3.83
N LEU A 70 10.89 13.05 -5.04
CA LEU A 70 10.13 12.43 -6.13
C LEU A 70 10.56 10.97 -6.39
N SER A 71 11.86 10.66 -6.37
CA SER A 71 12.36 9.29 -6.54
C SER A 71 11.86 8.34 -5.46
N SER A 72 11.90 8.76 -4.20
CA SER A 72 11.38 7.99 -3.06
C SER A 72 9.87 7.81 -3.13
N LEU A 73 9.13 8.85 -3.56
CA LEU A 73 7.69 8.76 -3.80
C LEU A 73 7.36 7.74 -4.89
N VAL A 74 8.07 7.78 -6.03
CA VAL A 74 7.86 6.84 -7.15
C VAL A 74 8.09 5.40 -6.70
N VAL A 75 9.16 5.12 -5.93
CA VAL A 75 9.44 3.78 -5.39
C VAL A 75 8.31 3.32 -4.46
N ALA A 76 7.88 4.17 -3.54
CA ALA A 76 6.85 3.83 -2.57
C ALA A 76 5.49 3.54 -3.24
N VAL A 77 5.12 4.36 -4.22
CA VAL A 77 3.89 4.18 -5.02
C VAL A 77 3.97 2.96 -5.94
N ALA A 78 5.13 2.69 -6.55
CA ALA A 78 5.32 1.48 -7.37
C ALA A 78 5.18 0.22 -6.52
N ARG A 79 5.73 0.22 -5.30
CA ARG A 79 5.56 -0.87 -4.34
C ARG A 79 4.09 -1.07 -3.99
N GLU A 80 3.37 0.00 -3.71
CA GLU A 80 1.93 -0.05 -3.41
C GLU A 80 1.10 -0.62 -4.56
N ALA A 81 1.39 -0.20 -5.80
CA ALA A 81 0.70 -0.73 -6.97
C ALA A 81 0.89 -2.25 -7.11
N ILE A 82 2.14 -2.73 -6.93
CA ILE A 82 2.49 -4.15 -7.01
C ILE A 82 1.85 -4.94 -5.86
N ASP A 83 1.98 -4.43 -4.63
CA ASP A 83 1.48 -5.11 -3.43
C ASP A 83 -0.05 -5.18 -3.42
N SER A 84 -0.73 -4.14 -3.86
CA SER A 84 -2.19 -4.13 -3.97
C SER A 84 -2.70 -5.14 -5.01
N CYS A 85 -1.99 -5.35 -6.12
CA CYS A 85 -2.34 -6.39 -7.10
C CYS A 85 -2.28 -7.79 -6.47
N LEU A 86 -1.21 -8.09 -5.72
CA LEU A 86 -1.08 -9.37 -5.03
C LEU A 86 -2.13 -9.53 -3.93
N ALA A 87 -2.34 -8.48 -3.13
CA ALA A 87 -3.32 -8.48 -2.05
C ALA A 87 -4.75 -8.68 -2.56
N SER A 88 -5.12 -8.05 -3.68
CA SER A 88 -6.43 -8.26 -4.31
C SER A 88 -6.59 -9.71 -4.81
N HIS A 89 -5.55 -10.28 -5.44
CA HIS A 89 -5.60 -11.67 -5.87
C HIS A 89 -5.82 -12.64 -4.68
N LEU A 90 -5.08 -12.45 -3.60
CA LEU A 90 -5.21 -13.26 -2.38
C LEU A 90 -6.56 -13.07 -1.70
N THR A 91 -7.05 -11.83 -1.61
CA THR A 91 -8.35 -11.51 -0.99
C THR A 91 -9.50 -12.15 -1.77
N ARG A 92 -9.48 -12.07 -3.11
CA ARG A 92 -10.46 -12.75 -3.97
C ARG A 92 -10.38 -14.27 -3.86
N ALA A 93 -9.18 -14.83 -3.73
CA ALA A 93 -9.02 -16.27 -3.51
C ALA A 93 -9.60 -16.71 -2.16
N ALA A 94 -9.41 -15.91 -1.10
CA ALA A 94 -10.00 -16.15 0.21
C ALA A 94 -11.54 -16.04 0.17
N LEU A 95 -12.09 -15.02 -0.48
CA LEU A 95 -13.54 -14.83 -0.65
C LEU A 95 -14.21 -16.05 -1.30
N ARG A 96 -13.62 -16.62 -2.35
CA ARG A 96 -14.14 -17.83 -3.02
C ARG A 96 -14.23 -19.06 -2.11
N ARG A 97 -13.47 -19.08 -1.01
CA ARG A 97 -13.38 -20.21 -0.07
C ARG A 97 -14.07 -19.91 1.26
N CYS A 98 -14.57 -18.69 1.44
CA CYS A 98 -15.17 -18.23 2.69
C CYS A 98 -16.65 -18.60 2.73
N HIS A 99 -17.05 -19.35 3.75
CA HIS A 99 -18.44 -19.76 3.96
C HIS A 99 -19.09 -18.99 5.12
N GLU A 100 -18.30 -18.20 5.86
CA GLU A 100 -18.78 -17.43 7.01
C GLU A 100 -19.19 -16.01 6.57
N PRO A 101 -20.47 -15.62 6.74
CA PRO A 101 -20.98 -14.35 6.20
C PRO A 101 -20.27 -13.10 6.74
N GLU A 102 -19.92 -13.11 8.03
CA GLU A 102 -19.24 -11.95 8.64
C GLU A 102 -17.80 -11.80 8.14
N VAL A 103 -17.07 -12.91 8.02
CA VAL A 103 -15.71 -12.90 7.44
C VAL A 103 -15.76 -12.47 5.97
N ALA A 104 -16.73 -12.97 5.19
CA ALA A 104 -16.92 -12.54 3.80
C ALA A 104 -17.19 -11.03 3.71
N ARG A 105 -18.01 -10.46 4.60
CA ARG A 105 -18.27 -9.02 4.67
C ARG A 105 -16.98 -8.23 4.94
N GLN A 106 -16.15 -8.66 5.88
CA GLN A 106 -14.87 -7.98 6.17
C GLN A 106 -13.90 -8.09 4.98
N LEU A 107 -13.83 -9.25 4.33
CA LEU A 107 -13.01 -9.45 3.13
C LEU A 107 -13.46 -8.56 1.95
N HIS A 108 -14.76 -8.35 1.78
CA HIS A 108 -15.28 -7.39 0.79
C HIS A 108 -14.87 -5.94 1.09
N ARG A 109 -14.89 -5.53 2.36
CA ARG A 109 -14.39 -4.20 2.77
C ARG A 109 -12.90 -4.06 2.50
N ILE A 110 -12.12 -5.08 2.86
CA ILE A 110 -10.67 -5.13 2.59
C ILE A 110 -10.39 -5.00 1.08
N GLU A 111 -11.12 -5.73 0.23
CA GLU A 111 -10.99 -5.63 -1.22
C GLU A 111 -11.31 -4.21 -1.73
N GLY A 112 -12.35 -3.57 -1.20
CA GLY A 112 -12.67 -2.18 -1.51
C GLY A 112 -11.53 -1.22 -1.15
N HIS A 113 -10.93 -1.37 0.03
CA HIS A 113 -9.80 -0.53 0.45
C HIS A 113 -8.55 -0.76 -0.41
N ILE A 114 -8.26 -2.02 -0.77
CA ILE A 114 -7.16 -2.38 -1.69
C ILE A 114 -7.40 -1.74 -3.06
N ALA A 115 -8.64 -1.78 -3.57
CA ALA A 115 -8.99 -1.19 -4.85
C ALA A 115 -8.77 0.34 -4.87
N THR A 116 -9.22 1.05 -3.83
CA THR A 116 -8.99 2.51 -3.69
C THR A 116 -7.51 2.86 -3.72
N ARG A 117 -6.70 2.15 -2.92
CA ARG A 117 -5.25 2.37 -2.85
C ARG A 117 -4.54 2.03 -4.17
N SER A 118 -4.92 0.92 -4.80
CA SER A 118 -4.40 0.52 -6.10
C SER A 118 -4.71 1.56 -7.17
N HIS A 119 -5.96 2.06 -7.21
CA HIS A 119 -6.37 3.10 -8.14
C HIS A 119 -5.52 4.36 -8.00
N PHE A 120 -5.35 4.84 -6.77
CA PHE A 120 -4.49 5.98 -6.47
C PHE A 120 -3.04 5.73 -6.93
N ALA A 121 -2.47 4.56 -6.62
CA ALA A 121 -1.10 4.24 -6.99
C ALA A 121 -0.91 4.26 -8.51
N TRP A 122 -1.80 3.60 -9.27
CA TRP A 122 -1.77 3.62 -10.73
C TRP A 122 -2.03 4.99 -11.34
N ALA A 123 -2.87 5.83 -10.73
CA ALA A 123 -3.06 7.21 -11.16
C ALA A 123 -1.76 8.02 -11.00
N THR A 124 -1.07 7.86 -9.87
CA THR A 124 0.22 8.52 -9.61
C THR A 124 1.31 8.07 -10.58
N LEU A 125 1.44 6.76 -10.84
CA LEU A 125 2.41 6.25 -11.82
C LEU A 125 2.13 6.75 -13.24
N ARG A 126 0.86 6.86 -13.64
CA ARG A 126 0.47 7.45 -14.95
C ARG A 126 0.82 8.93 -15.04
N TRP A 127 0.61 9.68 -13.97
CA TRP A 127 1.04 11.08 -13.91
C TRP A 127 2.55 11.23 -14.02
N ILE A 128 3.33 10.38 -13.35
CA ILE A 128 4.80 10.33 -13.48
C ILE A 128 5.20 10.04 -14.93
N LEU A 129 4.59 9.04 -15.57
CA LEU A 129 4.85 8.70 -16.97
C LEU A 129 4.57 9.84 -17.95
N ALA A 130 3.54 10.65 -17.68
CA ALA A 130 3.18 11.80 -18.51
C ALA A 130 4.27 12.89 -18.54
N ARG A 131 5.27 12.82 -17.65
CA ARG A 131 6.44 13.71 -17.62
C ARG A 131 7.53 13.34 -18.63
N GLY A 132 7.27 12.38 -19.52
CA GLY A 132 8.16 12.00 -20.62
C GLY A 132 9.34 11.12 -20.20
N ALA A 133 10.47 11.23 -20.90
CA ALA A 133 11.63 10.35 -20.73
C ALA A 133 12.18 10.34 -19.29
N ALA A 134 12.17 11.49 -18.60
CA ALA A 134 12.58 11.58 -17.21
C ALA A 134 11.64 10.77 -16.28
N GLY A 135 10.32 10.84 -16.51
CA GLY A 135 9.34 10.05 -15.78
C GLY A 135 9.45 8.54 -16.04
N GLN A 136 9.74 8.15 -17.28
CA GLN A 136 9.99 6.76 -17.65
C GLN A 136 11.23 6.19 -16.96
N ALA A 137 12.33 6.96 -16.92
CA ALA A 137 13.55 6.55 -16.22
C ALA A 137 13.31 6.33 -14.72
N LEU A 138 12.62 7.28 -14.06
CA LEU A 138 12.23 7.17 -12.66
C LEU A 138 11.36 5.94 -12.40
N LEU A 139 10.38 5.68 -13.25
CA LEU A 139 9.50 4.52 -13.10
C LEU A 139 10.27 3.20 -13.26
N HIS A 140 11.16 3.13 -14.26
CA HIS A 140 11.98 1.95 -14.50
C HIS A 140 12.89 1.66 -13.29
N GLU A 141 13.57 2.68 -12.77
CA GLU A 141 14.41 2.55 -11.57
C GLU A 141 13.59 2.08 -10.35
N ALA A 142 12.40 2.64 -10.16
CA ALA A 142 11.52 2.27 -9.07
C ALA A 142 11.05 0.81 -9.16
N ILE A 143 10.61 0.35 -10.33
CA ILE A 143 10.21 -1.04 -10.57
C ILE A 143 11.38 -1.99 -10.30
N MET A 144 12.57 -1.66 -10.81
CA MET A 144 13.77 -2.48 -10.59
C MET A 144 14.19 -2.53 -9.12
N THR A 145 14.02 -1.43 -8.39
CA THR A 145 14.26 -1.38 -6.94
C THR A 145 13.31 -2.30 -6.20
N VAL A 146 11.99 -2.19 -6.45
CA VAL A 146 10.99 -3.05 -5.80
C VAL A 146 11.21 -4.52 -6.15
N TYR A 147 11.53 -4.82 -7.40
CA TYR A 147 11.82 -6.19 -7.83
C TYR A 147 13.02 -6.78 -7.08
N ARG A 148 14.12 -6.03 -6.97
CA ARG A 148 15.33 -6.46 -6.27
C ARG A 148 15.05 -6.75 -4.79
N GLU A 149 14.38 -5.85 -4.10
CA GLU A 149 14.00 -6.03 -2.69
C GLU A 149 13.16 -7.30 -2.48
N ARG A 150 12.27 -7.61 -3.43
CA ARG A 150 11.45 -8.83 -3.38
C ARG A 150 12.30 -10.09 -3.60
N CYS A 151 13.21 -10.07 -4.58
CA CYS A 151 14.13 -11.17 -4.80
C CYS A 151 15.01 -11.43 -3.57
N GLU A 152 15.55 -10.39 -2.95
CA GLU A 152 16.35 -10.48 -1.72
C GLU A 152 15.56 -11.02 -0.53
N ALA A 153 14.31 -10.56 -0.36
CA ALA A 153 13.42 -11.06 0.67
C ALA A 153 13.08 -12.55 0.48
N LEU A 154 12.85 -12.99 -0.76
CA LEU A 154 12.62 -14.41 -1.09
C LEU A 154 13.87 -15.25 -0.83
N ALA A 155 15.04 -14.82 -1.29
CA ALA A 155 16.30 -15.51 -1.05
C ALA A 155 16.60 -15.67 0.45
N SER A 156 16.38 -14.60 1.23
CA SER A 156 16.55 -14.60 2.68
C SER A 156 15.52 -15.47 3.41
N GLY A 157 14.30 -15.57 2.89
CA GLY A 157 13.24 -16.43 3.43
C GLY A 157 13.51 -17.92 3.19
N ILE A 158 14.00 -18.27 2.00
CA ILE A 158 14.41 -19.64 1.65
C ILE A 158 15.60 -20.08 2.50
N GLY A 159 16.58 -19.20 2.74
CA GLY A 159 17.73 -19.49 3.61
C GLY A 159 17.35 -19.85 5.05
N ARG A 160 16.30 -19.23 5.61
CA ARG A 160 15.82 -19.56 6.97
C ARG A 160 15.01 -20.85 7.01
N ALA A 161 14.21 -21.13 5.99
CA ALA A 161 13.40 -22.35 5.90
C ALA A 161 14.25 -23.63 5.74
N ASN A 162 15.42 -23.53 5.10
CA ASN A 162 16.35 -24.66 4.92
C ASN A 162 17.33 -24.86 6.10
N SER A 163 17.29 -23.97 7.11
CA SER A 163 18.13 -24.02 8.30
C SER A 163 17.38 -24.47 9.55
N SER A 164 16.11 -24.89 9.41
CA SER A 164 15.21 -25.30 10.50
C SER A 164 14.86 -26.78 10.41
#